data_AF-A0A4V5ZYJ5-F1
#
_entry.id   AF-A0A4V5ZYJ5-F1
#
_cell.length_a   1.000
_cell.length_b   1.000
_cell.length_c   1.000
_cell.angle_alpha   90.00
_cell.angle_beta   90.00
_cell.angle_gamma   90.00
#
_symmetry.space_group_name_H-M   'P 1'
#
loop_
_entity.id
_entity.type
_entity.pdbx_description
1 polymer ?
#
loop_
_entity_poly.entity_id
_entity_poly.type
_entity_poly.pdbx_seq_one_letter_code
_entity_poly.pdbx_strand_id
1 'polypeptide(L)'
;MKLFDICFTYILGNPPLFEQAKPLLPKNLFKALERRAKSKLTFSVLFEKRLSIEIPEKCLRYTPVGDLDYDKTLRTALCAVKPQDVFRLMVATNSRKYLDEAWKKIPALKQIEMTTDISIQAIRNEVLLRVHNDPNNSFIRHEEAFYQCQRKGWADAAVESFKLVPPELRAILFSRQWFKYFFQKNEKSYKDEKILQGMLHAKKTNPFEVTKGTIDRSFFMGNYCFEHLLRQWGEEPIPAKFNIPEIESWLQSYLTSPVGERPSSVRGLMVRS
;
A
#
# COMPACT_ATOMS: atom_id res chain seq x y z
N MET A 1 38.93 -1.38 0.87
CA MET A 1 38.39 -0.42 1.86
C MET A 1 39.33 0.77 1.88
N LYS A 2 38.88 2.01 1.66
CA LYS A 2 39.81 3.16 1.62
C LYS A 2 40.33 3.41 3.04
N LEU A 3 41.59 3.82 3.19
CA LEU A 3 42.25 4.09 4.49
C LEU A 3 41.38 4.99 5.39
N PHE A 4 40.68 5.94 4.77
CA PHE A 4 39.60 6.75 5.33
C PHE A 4 38.64 5.89 6.16
N ASP A 5 37.92 4.95 5.56
CA ASP A 5 36.87 4.17 6.21
C ASP A 5 37.39 3.36 7.42
N ILE A 6 38.65 2.89 7.38
CA ILE A 6 39.29 2.20 8.51
C ILE A 6 39.52 3.16 9.69
N CYS A 7 40.08 4.33 9.43
CA CYS A 7 40.27 5.37 10.45
C CYS A 7 38.92 5.86 11.01
N PHE A 8 37.88 5.96 10.18
CA PHE A 8 36.52 6.36 10.60
C PHE A 8 35.88 5.35 11.55
N THR A 9 35.98 4.06 11.24
CA THR A 9 35.42 3.01 12.11
C THR A 9 36.14 2.95 13.45
N TYR A 10 37.46 3.17 13.47
CA TYR A 10 38.26 3.11 14.70
C TYR A 10 38.03 4.30 15.64
N ILE A 11 37.89 5.51 15.09
CA ILE A 11 37.64 6.73 15.88
C ILE A 11 36.19 6.75 16.41
N LEU A 12 35.19 6.36 15.60
CA LEU A 12 33.79 6.30 16.06
C LEU A 12 33.49 5.09 16.97
N GLY A 13 34.25 4.00 16.87
CA GLY A 13 34.13 2.84 17.74
C GLY A 13 34.68 3.07 19.16
N ASN A 14 35.41 4.17 19.39
CA ASN A 14 35.94 4.57 20.68
C ASN A 14 35.50 6.00 21.04
N PRO A 15 34.38 6.18 21.75
CA PRO A 15 33.87 7.50 22.17
C PRO A 15 34.91 8.41 22.84
N PRO A 16 35.85 7.91 23.69
CA PRO A 16 36.88 8.74 24.29
C PRO A 16 37.89 9.31 23.26
N LEU A 17 38.26 8.50 22.26
CA LEU A 17 39.16 8.88 21.17
C LEU A 17 38.49 9.91 20.25
N PHE A 18 37.18 9.78 20.04
CA PHE A 18 36.41 10.73 19.25
C PHE A 18 36.43 12.15 19.85
N GLU A 19 36.17 12.30 21.14
CA GLU A 19 36.18 13.61 21.81
C GLU A 19 37.59 14.22 21.87
N GLN A 20 38.64 13.41 22.02
CA GLN A 20 40.03 13.88 21.99
C GLN A 20 40.48 14.30 20.57
N ALA A 21 40.02 13.62 19.53
CA ALA A 21 40.37 13.93 18.14
C ALA A 21 39.60 15.14 17.59
N LYS A 22 38.45 15.48 18.17
CA LYS A 22 37.54 16.55 17.77
C LYS A 22 38.20 17.90 17.43
N PRO A 23 39.09 18.48 18.26
CA PRO A 23 39.75 19.76 17.93
C PRO A 23 40.79 19.66 16.81
N LEU A 24 41.29 18.46 16.48
CA LEU A 24 42.36 18.22 15.52
C LEU A 24 41.84 17.86 14.11
N LEU A 25 40.54 17.57 13.98
CA LEU A 25 39.95 17.13 12.72
C LEU A 25 39.59 18.33 11.83
N PRO A 26 39.85 18.27 10.51
CA PRO A 26 39.35 19.26 9.57
C PRO A 26 37.83 19.41 9.68
N LYS A 27 37.33 20.65 9.63
CA LYS A 27 35.90 20.97 9.84
C LYS A 27 34.93 20.14 9.00
N ASN A 28 35.28 19.85 7.75
CA ASN A 28 34.46 19.03 6.85
C ASN A 28 34.41 17.56 7.29
N LEU A 29 35.53 17.06 7.82
CA LEU A 29 35.67 15.70 8.33
C LEU A 29 34.84 15.51 9.60
N PHE A 30 34.95 16.49 10.51
CA PHE A 30 34.18 16.53 11.74
C PHE A 30 32.67 16.57 11.47
N LYS A 31 32.21 17.45 10.56
CA LYS A 31 30.79 17.49 10.17
C LYS A 31 30.30 16.18 9.56
N ALA A 32 31.12 15.50 8.75
CA ALA A 32 30.76 14.20 8.19
C ALA A 32 30.63 13.13 9.28
N LEU A 33 31.49 13.15 10.29
CA LEU A 33 31.43 12.26 11.45
C LEU A 33 30.16 12.44 12.29
N GLU A 34 29.82 13.68 12.63
CA GLU A 34 28.59 13.99 13.38
C GLU A 34 27.35 13.51 12.61
N ARG A 35 27.33 13.71 11.30
CA ARG A 35 26.26 13.20 10.42
C ARG A 35 26.18 11.69 10.44
N ARG A 36 27.31 10.97 10.38
CA ARG A 36 27.35 9.50 10.48
C ARG A 36 26.75 9.01 11.80
N ALA A 37 27.20 9.58 12.92
CA ALA A 37 26.72 9.21 14.25
C ALA A 37 25.22 9.47 14.40
N LYS A 38 24.75 10.65 13.99
CA LYS A 38 23.33 11.01 14.01
C LYS A 38 22.51 10.08 13.11
N SER A 39 22.96 9.84 11.89
CA SER A 39 22.26 9.00 10.91
C SER A 39 22.16 7.54 11.37
N LYS A 40 23.23 6.97 11.95
CA LYS A 40 23.22 5.62 12.56
C LYS A 40 22.23 5.56 13.72
N LEU A 41 22.27 6.54 14.62
CA LEU A 41 21.34 6.59 15.77
C LEU A 41 19.89 6.65 15.30
N THR A 42 19.58 7.51 14.33
CA THR A 42 18.25 7.62 13.74
C THR A 42 17.80 6.31 13.10
N PHE A 43 18.67 5.67 12.31
CA PHE A 43 18.38 4.36 11.71
C PHE A 43 18.07 3.30 12.77
N SER A 44 18.90 3.23 13.81
CA SER A 44 18.74 2.26 14.88
C SER A 44 17.44 2.44 15.65
N VAL A 45 17.10 3.68 16.01
CA VAL A 45 15.86 4.00 16.74
C VAL A 45 14.62 3.72 15.90
N LEU A 46 14.61 4.14 14.63
CA LEU A 46 13.42 4.05 13.79
C LEU A 46 13.16 2.65 13.26
N PHE A 47 14.21 1.88 12.98
CA PHE A 47 14.10 0.61 12.26
C PHE A 47 14.60 -0.58 13.08
N GLU A 48 15.85 -0.56 13.53
CA GLU A 48 16.45 -1.73 14.22
C GLU A 48 15.74 -2.07 15.52
N LYS A 49 15.61 -1.10 16.43
CA LYS A 49 14.95 -1.29 17.73
C LYS A 49 13.48 -1.64 17.55
N ARG A 50 12.80 -0.95 16.63
CA ARG A 50 11.38 -1.16 16.36
C ARG A 50 11.08 -2.56 15.83
N LEU A 51 11.97 -3.09 15.00
CA LEU A 51 11.81 -4.43 14.41
C LEU A 51 12.57 -5.51 15.16
N SER A 52 13.32 -5.15 16.20
CA SER A 52 14.20 -6.05 16.95
C SER A 52 15.21 -6.78 16.05
N ILE A 53 15.80 -6.05 15.10
CA ILE A 53 16.80 -6.56 14.15
C ILE A 53 18.04 -5.68 14.25
N GLU A 54 19.21 -6.28 14.42
CA GLU A 54 20.48 -5.55 14.50
C GLU A 54 21.30 -5.74 13.22
N ILE A 55 21.77 -4.63 12.62
CA ILE A 55 22.71 -4.67 11.51
C ILE A 55 24.15 -4.63 12.05
N PRO A 56 24.98 -5.64 11.75
CA PRO A 56 26.38 -5.64 12.17
C PRO A 56 27.12 -4.40 11.63
N GLU A 57 27.94 -3.77 12.46
CA GLU A 57 28.63 -2.52 12.10
C GLU A 57 29.45 -2.63 10.82
N LYS A 58 30.06 -3.81 10.57
CA LYS A 58 30.81 -4.11 9.35
C LYS A 58 29.98 -3.99 8.06
N CYS A 59 28.66 -4.03 8.16
CA CYS A 59 27.74 -3.87 7.03
C CYS A 59 27.38 -2.41 6.76
N LEU A 60 27.58 -1.50 7.72
CA LEU A 60 27.22 -0.09 7.58
C LEU A 60 28.04 0.56 6.48
N ARG A 61 27.36 1.25 5.57
CA ARG A 61 27.96 2.01 4.48
C ARG A 61 27.41 3.43 4.53
N TYR A 62 28.27 4.40 4.23
CA TYR A 62 27.92 5.81 4.29
C TYR A 62 28.16 6.48 2.95
N THR A 63 27.35 7.50 2.66
CA THR A 63 27.55 8.40 1.54
C THR A 63 28.80 9.28 1.77
N PRO A 64 29.32 9.96 0.72
CA PRO A 64 30.44 10.89 0.86
C PRO A 64 30.17 12.04 1.85
N VAL A 65 28.91 12.41 2.05
CA VAL A 65 28.49 13.50 2.96
C VAL A 65 28.26 13.05 4.40
N GLY A 66 28.39 11.75 4.69
CA GLY A 66 28.31 11.19 6.03
C GLY A 66 26.96 10.58 6.41
N ASP A 67 25.93 10.61 5.56
CA ASP A 67 24.67 9.95 5.86
C ASP A 67 24.74 8.45 5.57
N LEU A 68 23.99 7.64 6.32
CA LEU A 68 23.92 6.19 6.11
C LEU A 68 23.31 5.89 4.73
N ASP A 69 24.04 5.11 3.93
CA ASP A 69 23.59 4.65 2.62
C ASP A 69 22.77 3.37 2.82
N TYR A 70 21.45 3.52 2.93
CA TYR A 70 20.55 2.40 3.23
C TYR A 70 20.65 1.27 2.20
N ASP A 71 20.65 1.60 0.91
CA ASP A 71 20.75 0.63 -0.18
C ASP A 71 22.02 -0.21 -0.07
N LYS A 72 23.19 0.41 0.09
CA LYS A 72 24.45 -0.35 0.19
C LYS A 72 24.58 -1.07 1.52
N THR A 73 24.09 -0.48 2.60
CA THR A 73 24.12 -1.08 3.95
C THR A 73 23.30 -2.36 3.98
N LEU A 74 22.05 -2.28 3.54
CA LEU A 74 21.13 -3.41 3.56
C LEU A 74 21.52 -4.49 2.55
N ARG A 75 22.04 -4.11 1.37
CA ARG A 75 22.63 -5.09 0.45
C ARG A 75 23.79 -5.85 1.08
N THR A 76 24.70 -5.14 1.77
CA THR A 76 25.83 -5.79 2.44
C THR A 76 25.34 -6.70 3.58
N ALA A 77 24.30 -6.27 4.29
CA ALA A 77 23.71 -7.04 5.38
C ALA A 77 23.09 -8.37 4.91
N LEU A 78 22.67 -8.51 3.65
CA LEU A 78 22.16 -9.79 3.11
C LEU A 78 23.15 -10.95 3.23
N CYS A 79 24.45 -10.67 3.35
CA CYS A 79 25.47 -11.71 3.50
C CYS A 79 25.72 -12.11 4.96
N ALA A 80 25.20 -11.35 5.93
CA ALA A 80 25.54 -11.51 7.35
C ALA A 80 24.31 -11.61 8.28
N VAL A 81 23.14 -11.21 7.79
CA VAL A 81 21.87 -11.19 8.53
C VAL A 81 20.86 -12.04 7.76
N LYS A 82 19.89 -12.62 8.47
CA LYS A 82 18.87 -13.46 7.84
C LYS A 82 18.12 -12.67 6.75
N PRO A 83 17.93 -13.24 5.54
CA PRO A 83 17.28 -12.53 4.44
C PRO A 83 15.92 -11.95 4.76
N GLN A 84 15.10 -12.62 5.59
CA GLN A 84 13.80 -12.09 6.01
C GLN A 84 13.90 -10.81 6.85
N ASP A 85 14.93 -10.69 7.68
CA ASP A 85 15.11 -9.56 8.59
C ASP A 85 15.65 -8.37 7.80
N VAL A 86 16.58 -8.63 6.88
CA VAL A 86 17.05 -7.60 5.94
C VAL A 86 15.91 -7.15 5.02
N PHE A 87 15.07 -8.07 4.54
CA PHE A 87 13.90 -7.71 3.75
C PHE A 87 12.95 -6.80 4.53
N ARG A 88 12.66 -7.12 5.79
CA ARG A 88 11.86 -6.27 6.71
C ARG A 88 12.46 -4.86 6.87
N LEU A 89 13.77 -4.76 7.01
CA LEU A 89 14.44 -3.46 7.08
C LEU A 89 14.43 -2.70 5.75
N MET A 90 14.64 -3.39 4.62
CA MET A 90 14.53 -2.80 3.28
C MET A 90 13.14 -2.22 3.04
N VAL A 91 12.10 -2.94 3.47
CA VAL A 91 10.75 -2.41 3.37
C VAL A 91 10.50 -1.23 4.31
N ALA A 92 10.92 -1.31 5.57
CA ALA A 92 10.71 -0.22 6.54
C ALA A 92 11.46 1.07 6.17
N THR A 93 12.62 0.95 5.53
CA THR A 93 13.47 2.07 5.09
C THR A 93 13.14 2.56 3.69
N ASN A 94 12.19 1.93 3.00
CA ASN A 94 11.87 2.18 1.60
C ASN A 94 13.05 1.96 0.61
N SER A 95 14.04 1.15 1.01
CA SER A 95 15.21 0.78 0.22
C SER A 95 14.86 -0.36 -0.74
N ARG A 96 14.34 0.00 -1.91
CA ARG A 96 13.74 -0.98 -2.85
C ARG A 96 14.72 -1.59 -3.85
N LYS A 97 15.93 -1.06 -3.99
CA LYS A 97 16.86 -1.40 -5.08
C LYS A 97 17.27 -2.88 -5.11
N TYR A 98 17.35 -3.53 -3.95
CA TYR A 98 17.80 -4.93 -3.81
C TYR A 98 16.74 -5.82 -3.16
N LEU A 99 15.49 -5.37 -3.18
CA LEU A 99 14.41 -6.01 -2.45
C LEU A 99 14.05 -7.38 -3.03
N ASP A 100 14.08 -7.51 -4.36
CA ASP A 100 13.86 -8.79 -5.05
C ASP A 100 15.00 -9.77 -4.79
N GLU A 101 16.24 -9.26 -4.69
CA GLU A 101 17.41 -10.08 -4.35
C GLU A 101 17.25 -10.66 -2.93
N ALA A 102 16.80 -9.82 -1.98
CA ALA A 102 16.50 -10.26 -0.63
C ALA A 102 15.36 -11.28 -0.60
N TRP A 103 14.26 -11.01 -1.31
CA TRP A 103 13.09 -11.90 -1.37
C TRP A 103 13.44 -13.29 -1.89
N LYS A 104 14.20 -13.37 -2.99
CA LYS A 104 14.62 -14.64 -3.60
C LYS A 104 15.49 -15.50 -2.67
N LYS A 105 16.17 -14.89 -1.69
CA LYS A 105 16.98 -15.61 -0.69
C LYS A 105 16.17 -16.12 0.50
N ILE A 106 14.90 -15.73 0.63
CA ILE A 106 14.01 -16.20 1.71
C ILE A 106 13.42 -17.56 1.32
N PRO A 107 13.43 -18.57 2.20
CA PRO A 107 12.78 -19.86 1.94
C PRO A 107 11.28 -19.72 1.65
N ALA A 108 10.73 -20.51 0.73
CA ALA A 108 9.34 -20.42 0.27
C ALA A 108 8.31 -20.48 1.42
N LEU A 109 8.50 -21.36 2.40
CA LEU A 109 7.64 -21.44 3.58
C LEU A 109 7.62 -20.12 4.37
N LYS A 110 8.79 -19.49 4.54
CA LYS A 110 8.89 -18.19 5.20
C LYS A 110 8.33 -17.06 4.36
N GLN A 111 8.45 -17.11 3.04
CA GLN A 111 7.78 -16.16 2.15
C GLN A 111 6.26 -16.21 2.37
N ILE A 112 5.66 -17.41 2.42
CA ILE A 112 4.23 -17.59 2.68
C ILE A 112 3.85 -17.02 4.06
N GLU A 113 4.58 -17.37 5.12
CA GLU A 113 4.33 -16.80 6.45
C GLU A 113 4.43 -15.26 6.45
N MET A 114 5.46 -14.71 5.81
CA MET A 114 5.66 -13.27 5.69
C MET A 114 4.57 -12.58 4.87
N THR A 115 3.91 -13.27 3.93
CA THR A 115 2.75 -12.71 3.23
C THR A 115 1.51 -12.55 4.12
N THR A 116 1.49 -13.17 5.29
CA THR A 116 0.41 -13.00 6.30
C THR A 116 0.73 -11.93 7.35
N ASP A 117 1.98 -11.47 7.42
CA ASP A 117 2.43 -10.40 8.31
C ASP A 117 1.96 -9.03 7.79
N ILE A 118 1.08 -8.38 8.55
CA ILE A 118 0.39 -7.12 8.22
C ILE A 118 1.39 -5.99 7.87
N SER A 119 2.57 -6.00 8.49
CA SER A 119 3.63 -5.00 8.31
C SER A 119 4.35 -5.19 6.97
N ILE A 120 4.50 -6.44 6.54
CA ILE A 120 5.11 -6.82 5.26
C ILE A 120 4.10 -6.67 4.12
N GLN A 121 2.80 -6.88 4.35
CA GLN A 121 1.77 -6.65 3.34
C GLN A 121 1.70 -5.20 2.84
N ALA A 122 2.01 -4.21 3.68
CA ALA A 122 2.06 -2.80 3.27
C ALA A 122 3.10 -2.54 2.19
N ILE A 123 4.27 -3.13 2.35
CA ILE A 123 5.32 -2.97 1.36
C ILE A 123 5.25 -4.03 0.27
N ARG A 124 4.68 -5.22 0.52
CA ARG A 124 4.28 -6.15 -0.54
C ARG A 124 3.28 -5.48 -1.48
N ASN A 125 2.35 -4.66 -1.00
CA ASN A 125 1.45 -3.91 -1.87
C ASN A 125 2.20 -2.83 -2.67
N GLU A 126 3.21 -2.20 -2.08
CA GLU A 126 4.14 -1.30 -2.79
C GLU A 126 5.11 -1.99 -3.76
N VAL A 127 5.35 -3.29 -3.57
CA VAL A 127 6.12 -4.18 -4.44
C VAL A 127 5.22 -4.79 -5.50
N LEU A 128 3.98 -5.14 -5.20
CA LEU A 128 2.96 -5.55 -6.16
C LEU A 128 2.73 -4.40 -7.16
N LEU A 129 2.65 -3.16 -6.69
CA LEU A 129 2.66 -1.97 -7.54
C LEU A 129 3.86 -1.85 -8.48
N ARG A 130 5.03 -2.42 -8.13
CA ARG A 130 6.25 -2.38 -8.96
C ARG A 130 6.47 -3.66 -9.79
N VAL A 131 6.02 -4.81 -9.30
CA VAL A 131 5.96 -6.10 -10.02
C VAL A 131 4.86 -6.07 -11.09
N HIS A 132 3.88 -5.17 -10.96
CA HIS A 132 2.88 -4.87 -11.99
C HIS A 132 3.44 -4.21 -13.27
N ASN A 133 4.74 -3.92 -13.33
CA ASN A 133 5.44 -3.60 -14.59
C ASN A 133 6.09 -4.82 -15.25
N ASP A 134 5.92 -6.03 -14.70
CA ASP A 134 6.30 -7.27 -15.38
C ASP A 134 5.10 -7.83 -16.15
N PRO A 135 5.05 -7.69 -17.49
CA PRO A 135 3.92 -8.13 -18.31
C PRO A 135 3.68 -9.65 -18.29
N ASN A 136 4.54 -10.44 -17.62
CA ASN A 136 4.46 -11.91 -17.60
C ASN A 136 3.87 -12.52 -16.32
N ASN A 137 3.50 -11.72 -15.31
CA ASN A 137 3.07 -12.27 -14.03
C ASN A 137 1.55 -12.49 -13.93
N SER A 138 1.08 -13.61 -14.49
CA SER A 138 -0.34 -14.01 -14.56
C SER A 138 -0.98 -14.46 -13.22
N PHE A 139 -0.23 -14.45 -12.10
CA PHE A 139 -0.67 -15.06 -10.83
C PHE A 139 -1.23 -14.07 -9.81
N ILE A 140 -1.19 -12.76 -10.06
CA ILE A 140 -1.72 -11.77 -9.13
C ILE A 140 -3.22 -11.55 -9.40
N ARG A 141 -4.07 -11.91 -8.44
CA ARG A 141 -5.48 -11.54 -8.44
C ARG A 141 -5.62 -10.07 -8.02
N HIS A 142 -5.53 -9.16 -9.00
CA HIS A 142 -5.56 -7.70 -8.77
C HIS A 142 -6.80 -7.22 -7.99
N GLU A 143 -7.93 -7.93 -8.09
CA GLU A 143 -9.13 -7.68 -7.28
C GLU A 143 -8.87 -7.86 -5.77
N GLU A 144 -8.19 -8.93 -5.37
CA GLU A 144 -7.86 -9.20 -3.97
C GLU A 144 -6.89 -8.13 -3.43
N ALA A 145 -5.93 -7.70 -4.25
CA ALA A 145 -5.00 -6.62 -3.91
C ALA A 145 -5.73 -5.29 -3.69
N PHE A 146 -6.72 -4.96 -4.53
CA PHE A 146 -7.59 -3.79 -4.36
C PHE A 146 -8.29 -3.81 -3.01
N TYR A 147 -8.96 -4.92 -2.67
CA TYR A 147 -9.71 -5.03 -1.40
C TYR A 147 -8.81 -4.91 -0.17
N GLN A 148 -7.62 -5.50 -0.20
CA GLN A 148 -6.68 -5.37 0.90
C GLN A 148 -6.18 -3.92 1.06
N CYS A 149 -5.79 -3.26 -0.04
CA CYS A 149 -5.37 -1.87 -0.02
C CYS A 149 -6.48 -0.95 0.52
N GLN A 150 -7.72 -1.16 0.05
CA GLN A 150 -8.89 -0.41 0.48
C GLN A 150 -9.15 -0.58 1.99
N ARG A 151 -9.16 -1.82 2.52
CA ARG A 151 -9.35 -2.11 3.96
C ARG A 151 -8.28 -1.47 4.85
N LYS A 152 -7.05 -1.38 4.34
CA LYS A 152 -5.91 -0.76 5.05
C LYS A 152 -5.85 0.77 4.87
N GLY A 153 -6.68 1.33 3.99
CA GLY A 153 -6.73 2.77 3.72
C GLY A 153 -5.60 3.29 2.81
N TRP A 154 -4.97 2.42 2.03
CA TRP A 154 -3.93 2.77 1.06
C TRP A 154 -4.56 3.15 -0.28
N ALA A 155 -5.08 4.37 -0.35
CA ALA A 155 -5.86 4.82 -1.50
C ALA A 155 -5.10 4.74 -2.84
N ASP A 156 -3.84 5.19 -2.88
CA ASP A 156 -3.04 5.21 -4.12
C ASP A 156 -2.78 3.78 -4.63
N ALA A 157 -2.45 2.85 -3.72
CA ALA A 157 -2.21 1.45 -4.06
C ALA A 157 -3.48 0.72 -4.52
N ALA A 158 -4.63 1.06 -3.94
CA ALA A 158 -5.92 0.54 -4.39
C ALA A 158 -6.22 1.00 -5.82
N VAL A 159 -6.04 2.29 -6.13
CA VAL A 159 -6.29 2.85 -7.47
C VAL A 159 -5.41 2.22 -8.53
N GLU A 160 -4.12 2.03 -8.25
CA GLU A 160 -3.21 1.36 -9.18
C GLU A 160 -3.54 -0.13 -9.36
N SER A 161 -3.89 -0.85 -8.28
CA SER A 161 -4.36 -2.24 -8.41
C SER A 161 -5.60 -2.34 -9.29
N PHE A 162 -6.53 -1.39 -9.13
CA PHE A 162 -7.75 -1.31 -9.94
C PHE A 162 -7.47 -1.13 -11.44
N LYS A 163 -6.49 -0.29 -11.81
CA LYS A 163 -6.12 -0.05 -13.22
C LYS A 163 -5.66 -1.31 -13.96
N LEU A 164 -5.30 -2.37 -13.23
CA LEU A 164 -4.75 -3.60 -13.77
C LEU A 164 -5.75 -4.76 -13.78
N VAL A 165 -6.88 -4.59 -13.10
CA VAL A 165 -8.00 -5.54 -13.14
C VAL A 165 -8.56 -5.60 -14.58
N PRO A 166 -9.01 -6.75 -15.09
CA PRO A 166 -9.72 -6.83 -16.36
C PRO A 166 -10.97 -5.92 -16.42
N PRO A 167 -11.33 -5.35 -17.58
CA PRO A 167 -12.43 -4.38 -17.70
C PRO A 167 -13.76 -4.83 -17.08
N GLU A 168 -14.11 -6.12 -17.22
CA GLU A 168 -15.35 -6.71 -16.72
C GLU A 168 -15.42 -6.64 -15.18
N LEU A 169 -14.28 -6.91 -14.53
CA LEU A 169 -14.15 -6.86 -13.07
C LEU A 169 -13.96 -5.42 -12.57
N ARG A 170 -13.42 -4.50 -13.39
CA ARG A 170 -13.34 -3.07 -13.04
C ARG A 170 -14.73 -2.48 -12.84
N ALA A 171 -15.69 -2.79 -13.71
CA ALA A 171 -17.07 -2.31 -13.57
C ALA A 171 -17.72 -2.74 -12.23
N ILE A 172 -17.46 -3.98 -11.82
CA ILE A 172 -17.93 -4.53 -10.54
C ILE A 172 -17.26 -3.83 -9.36
N LEU A 173 -15.93 -3.70 -9.37
CA LEU A 173 -15.20 -3.00 -8.30
C LEU A 173 -15.59 -1.52 -8.19
N PHE A 174 -15.75 -0.87 -9.34
CA PHE A 174 -16.14 0.53 -9.44
C PHE A 174 -17.52 0.78 -8.85
N SER A 175 -18.52 -0.01 -9.27
CA SER A 175 -19.88 0.11 -8.72
C SER A 175 -19.88 -0.13 -7.21
N ARG A 176 -19.22 -1.19 -6.71
CA ARG A 176 -19.09 -1.47 -5.27
C ARG A 176 -18.47 -0.30 -4.49
N GLN A 177 -17.37 0.30 -4.97
CA GLN A 177 -16.74 1.45 -4.32
C GLN A 177 -17.66 2.68 -4.30
N TRP A 178 -18.33 2.94 -5.43
CA TRP A 178 -19.24 4.07 -5.58
C TRP A 178 -20.39 3.95 -4.56
N PHE A 179 -21.05 2.80 -4.49
CA PHE A 179 -22.12 2.55 -3.51
C PHE A 179 -21.62 2.61 -2.06
N LYS A 180 -20.45 2.03 -1.79
CA LYS A 180 -19.85 2.10 -0.46
C LYS A 180 -19.65 3.55 -0.01
N TYR A 181 -19.10 4.41 -0.88
CA TYR A 181 -18.82 5.80 -0.53
C TYR A 181 -20.09 6.61 -0.20
N PHE A 182 -21.17 6.41 -0.96
CA PHE A 182 -22.40 7.18 -0.78
C PHE A 182 -23.34 6.63 0.29
N PHE A 183 -23.33 5.32 0.55
CA PHE A 183 -24.39 4.70 1.35
C PHE A 183 -23.91 3.88 2.57
N GLN A 184 -22.59 3.76 2.82
CA GLN A 184 -22.13 3.12 4.05
C GLN A 184 -22.24 4.09 5.24
N LYS A 185 -23.01 3.69 6.28
CA LYS A 185 -23.47 4.53 7.42
C LYS A 185 -22.39 5.21 8.28
N ASN A 186 -21.11 4.87 8.10
CA ASN A 186 -20.02 5.39 8.92
C ASN A 186 -19.19 6.32 8.05
N GLU A 187 -19.36 7.63 8.25
CA GLU A 187 -18.61 8.78 7.71
C GLU A 187 -18.03 8.60 6.30
N LYS A 188 -18.44 9.47 5.35
CA LYS A 188 -17.77 9.66 4.06
C LYS A 188 -16.26 9.79 4.29
N SER A 189 -15.53 8.68 4.16
CA SER A 189 -14.13 8.61 4.52
C SER A 189 -13.33 9.30 3.43
N TYR A 190 -12.48 10.27 3.81
CA TYR A 190 -11.55 10.92 2.89
C TYR A 190 -10.78 9.91 2.01
N LYS A 191 -10.49 8.74 2.58
CA LYS A 191 -9.80 7.65 1.87
C LYS A 191 -10.67 7.02 0.80
N ASP A 192 -11.94 6.75 1.09
CA ASP A 192 -12.89 6.20 0.12
C ASP A 192 -13.23 7.21 -0.99
N GLU A 193 -13.27 8.51 -0.66
CA GLU A 193 -13.38 9.57 -1.66
C GLU A 193 -12.19 9.58 -2.61
N LYS A 194 -10.97 9.53 -2.07
CA LYS A 194 -9.72 9.52 -2.86
C LYS A 194 -9.65 8.30 -3.78
N ILE A 195 -10.07 7.12 -3.30
CA ILE A 195 -10.15 5.91 -4.14
C ILE A 195 -11.15 6.12 -5.27
N LEU A 196 -12.37 6.59 -4.97
CA LEU A 196 -13.41 6.80 -5.98
C LEU A 196 -12.99 7.83 -7.04
N GLN A 197 -12.36 8.94 -6.64
CA GLN A 197 -11.81 9.94 -7.57
C GLN A 197 -10.74 9.33 -8.48
N GLY A 198 -9.84 8.51 -7.93
CA GLY A 198 -8.81 7.82 -8.70
C GLY A 198 -9.39 6.83 -9.72
N MET A 199 -10.42 6.08 -9.33
CA MET A 199 -11.11 5.14 -10.23
C MET A 199 -11.88 5.87 -11.34
N LEU A 200 -12.52 7.01 -11.02
CA LEU A 200 -13.17 7.87 -12.01
C LEU A 200 -12.17 8.42 -13.03
N HIS A 201 -11.01 8.88 -12.56
CA HIS A 201 -9.94 9.30 -13.45
C HIS A 201 -9.47 8.15 -14.34
N ALA A 202 -9.30 6.94 -13.78
CA ALA A 202 -8.96 5.75 -14.55
C ALA A 202 -10.03 5.36 -15.59
N LYS A 203 -11.34 5.54 -15.30
CA LYS A 203 -12.42 5.34 -16.28
C LYS A 203 -12.34 6.35 -17.44
N LYS A 204 -11.92 7.59 -17.16
CA LYS A 204 -11.73 8.62 -18.21
C LYS A 204 -10.56 8.29 -19.14
N THR A 205 -9.49 7.69 -18.61
CA THR A 205 -8.28 7.38 -19.38
C THR A 205 -8.33 6.01 -20.06
N ASN A 206 -8.98 5.03 -19.44
CA ASN A 206 -9.22 3.70 -19.99
C ASN A 206 -10.70 3.32 -19.78
N PRO A 207 -11.58 3.66 -20.74
CA PRO A 207 -13.01 3.46 -20.61
C PRO A 207 -13.40 2.01 -20.39
N PHE A 208 -14.29 1.78 -19.42
CA PHE A 208 -14.99 0.52 -19.21
C PHE A 208 -16.47 0.83 -18.96
N GLU A 209 -17.35 -0.05 -19.37
CA GLU A 209 -18.80 0.15 -19.28
C GLU A 209 -19.35 -0.43 -17.97
N VAL A 210 -20.20 0.34 -17.29
CA VAL A 210 -20.95 -0.15 -16.13
C VAL A 210 -22.35 -0.51 -16.63
N THR A 211 -22.70 -1.79 -16.59
CA THR A 211 -23.99 -2.31 -17.05
C THR A 211 -24.80 -2.91 -15.91
N LYS A 212 -26.08 -3.24 -16.16
CA LYS A 212 -26.95 -3.91 -15.17
C LYS A 212 -26.36 -5.23 -14.65
N GLY A 213 -25.58 -5.94 -15.46
CA GLY A 213 -24.96 -7.22 -15.11
C GLY A 213 -23.69 -7.08 -14.26
N THR A 214 -23.03 -5.92 -14.31
CA THR A 214 -21.80 -5.65 -13.55
C THR A 214 -22.08 -5.00 -12.19
N ILE A 215 -23.31 -4.57 -11.93
CA ILE A 215 -23.71 -4.06 -10.62
C ILE A 215 -24.01 -5.28 -9.74
N ASP A 216 -23.08 -5.61 -8.85
CA ASP A 216 -23.24 -6.73 -7.93
C ASP A 216 -24.32 -6.45 -6.89
N ARG A 217 -25.45 -7.15 -7.04
CA ARG A 217 -26.62 -6.98 -6.18
C ARG A 217 -26.47 -7.63 -4.80
N SER A 218 -25.56 -8.61 -4.67
CA SER A 218 -25.37 -9.35 -3.42
C SER A 218 -24.78 -8.48 -2.31
N PHE A 219 -24.01 -7.45 -2.69
CA PHE A 219 -23.50 -6.42 -1.79
C PHE A 219 -24.62 -5.71 -1.00
N PHE A 220 -25.81 -5.56 -1.59
CA PHE A 220 -26.95 -4.88 -0.96
C PHE A 220 -27.86 -5.80 -0.13
N MET A 221 -27.60 -7.11 -0.13
CA MET A 221 -28.43 -8.09 0.59
C MET A 221 -27.98 -8.28 2.06
N GLY A 222 -26.89 -7.62 2.48
CA GLY A 222 -26.39 -7.66 3.85
C GLY A 222 -26.90 -6.48 4.69
N ASN A 223 -27.66 -6.78 5.77
CA ASN A 223 -28.12 -5.88 6.85
C ASN A 223 -28.81 -4.55 6.49
N TYR A 224 -28.96 -4.19 5.21
CA TYR A 224 -29.67 -2.98 4.75
C TYR A 224 -30.67 -3.34 3.66
N CYS A 225 -31.93 -2.94 3.83
CA CYS A 225 -32.86 -2.99 2.71
C CYS A 225 -32.41 -1.99 1.64
N PHE A 226 -32.27 -2.45 0.40
CA PHE A 226 -32.01 -1.62 -0.77
C PHE A 226 -32.95 -0.39 -0.87
N GLU A 227 -34.17 -0.51 -0.35
CA GLU A 227 -35.15 0.56 -0.23
C GLU A 227 -34.71 1.71 0.70
N HIS A 228 -33.95 1.44 1.76
CA HIS A 228 -33.37 2.49 2.61
C HIS A 228 -32.29 3.30 1.88
N LEU A 229 -31.49 2.64 1.04
CA LEU A 229 -30.46 3.30 0.21
C LEU A 229 -31.11 4.24 -0.80
N LEU A 230 -32.24 3.81 -1.39
CA LEU A 230 -32.99 4.60 -2.35
C LEU A 230 -33.69 5.82 -1.74
N ARG A 231 -34.18 5.72 -0.50
CA ARG A 231 -34.74 6.89 0.22
C ARG A 231 -33.69 7.97 0.47
N GLN A 232 -32.49 7.59 0.89
CA GLN A 232 -31.37 8.53 1.08
C GLN A 232 -30.96 9.22 -0.23
N TRP A 233 -31.01 8.50 -1.36
CA TRP A 233 -30.71 9.09 -2.67
C TRP A 233 -31.71 10.18 -3.10
N GLY A 234 -32.98 10.08 -2.68
CA GLY A 234 -33.98 11.11 -2.94
C GLY A 234 -33.77 12.40 -2.14
N GLU A 235 -32.96 12.37 -1.08
CA GLU A 235 -32.76 13.49 -0.15
C GLU A 235 -31.49 14.31 -0.45
N GLU A 236 -30.41 13.69 -0.95
CA GLU A 236 -29.16 14.37 -1.31
C GLU A 236 -28.74 14.12 -2.77
N PRO A 237 -28.60 15.15 -3.63
CA PRO A 237 -28.13 14.96 -4.99
C PRO A 237 -26.64 14.56 -5.01
N ILE A 238 -26.30 13.61 -5.88
CA ILE A 238 -24.90 13.20 -6.11
C ILE A 238 -24.12 14.40 -6.67
N PRO A 239 -22.96 14.77 -6.09
CA PRO A 239 -22.13 15.82 -6.66
C PRO A 239 -21.75 15.51 -8.10
N ALA A 240 -21.86 16.48 -9.01
CA ALA A 240 -21.61 16.28 -10.45
C ALA A 240 -20.24 15.62 -10.76
N LYS A 241 -19.23 15.85 -9.92
CA LYS A 241 -17.89 15.23 -10.03
C LYS A 241 -17.89 13.70 -9.87
N PHE A 242 -18.93 13.13 -9.28
CA PHE A 242 -19.12 11.70 -9.04
C PHE A 242 -20.29 11.11 -9.82
N ASN A 243 -20.96 11.90 -10.67
CA ASN A 243 -22.07 11.43 -11.48
C ASN A 243 -21.55 10.42 -12.52
N ILE A 244 -22.21 9.26 -12.57
CA ILE A 244 -22.03 8.21 -13.55
C ILE A 244 -23.41 7.92 -14.17
N PRO A 245 -23.68 8.42 -15.39
CA PRO A 245 -25.00 8.32 -16.03
C PRO A 245 -25.54 6.89 -16.10
N GLU A 246 -24.66 5.90 -16.27
CA GLU A 246 -25.04 4.49 -16.34
C GLU A 246 -25.60 3.97 -14.99
N ILE A 247 -25.03 4.44 -13.87
CA ILE A 247 -25.51 4.09 -12.52
C ILE A 247 -26.81 4.85 -12.21
N GLU A 248 -26.91 6.12 -12.58
CA GLU A 248 -28.14 6.92 -12.39
C GLU A 248 -29.31 6.35 -13.20
N SER A 249 -29.09 6.02 -14.48
CA SER A 249 -30.09 5.41 -15.35
C SER A 249 -30.54 4.05 -14.80
N TRP A 250 -29.61 3.26 -14.25
CA TRP A 250 -29.95 2.01 -13.59
C TRP A 250 -30.79 2.22 -12.33
N LEU A 251 -30.42 3.16 -11.46
CA LEU A 251 -31.17 3.51 -10.25
C LEU A 251 -32.59 4.00 -10.58
N GLN A 252 -32.72 4.90 -11.56
CA GLN A 252 -34.02 5.39 -12.04
C GLN A 252 -34.86 4.26 -12.60
N SER A 253 -34.30 3.42 -13.49
CA SER A 253 -34.98 2.26 -14.05
C SER A 253 -35.50 1.34 -12.94
N TYR A 254 -34.72 1.11 -11.88
CA TYR A 254 -35.14 0.29 -10.75
C TYR A 254 -36.28 0.93 -9.95
N LEU A 255 -36.21 2.23 -9.69
CA LEU A 255 -37.22 2.98 -8.94
C LEU A 255 -38.57 3.02 -9.65
N THR A 256 -38.55 3.15 -10.98
CA THR A 256 -39.76 3.23 -11.81
C THR A 256 -40.30 1.86 -12.21
N SER A 257 -39.54 0.77 -12.03
CA SER A 257 -40.02 -0.58 -12.35
C SER A 257 -41.14 -1.03 -11.41
N PRO A 258 -42.22 -1.65 -11.95
CA PRO A 258 -43.27 -2.27 -11.15
C PRO A 258 -42.69 -3.25 -10.13
N VAL A 259 -43.23 -3.28 -8.91
CA VAL A 259 -42.73 -4.13 -7.80
C VAL A 259 -42.59 -5.61 -8.20
N GLY A 260 -43.40 -6.08 -9.17
CA GLY A 260 -43.35 -7.42 -9.71
C GLY A 260 -42.20 -7.72 -10.69
N GLU A 261 -41.61 -6.72 -11.33
CA GLU A 261 -40.49 -6.85 -12.27
C GLU A 261 -39.13 -6.55 -11.62
N ARG A 262 -39.16 -6.18 -10.34
CA ARG A 262 -37.94 -6.05 -9.53
C ARG A 262 -37.28 -7.44 -9.41
N PRO A 263 -35.96 -7.55 -9.62
CA PRO A 263 -35.23 -8.81 -9.54
C PRO A 263 -35.55 -9.59 -8.26
N SER A 264 -35.80 -10.90 -8.43
CA SER A 264 -36.41 -11.84 -7.49
C SER A 264 -35.73 -12.03 -6.12
N SER A 265 -34.59 -11.40 -5.85
CA SER A 265 -33.90 -11.50 -4.56
C SER A 265 -34.58 -10.74 -3.41
N VAL A 266 -35.63 -9.96 -3.70
CA VAL A 266 -36.37 -9.16 -2.70
C VAL A 266 -37.68 -9.83 -2.24
N ARG A 267 -38.27 -10.74 -3.03
CA ARG A 267 -39.58 -11.35 -2.70
C ARG A 267 -39.54 -12.31 -1.50
N GLY A 268 -38.37 -12.76 -1.08
CA GLY A 268 -38.22 -13.78 -0.03
C GLY A 268 -38.31 -13.28 1.42
N LEU A 269 -38.38 -11.97 1.68
CA LEU A 269 -38.24 -11.42 3.04
C LEU A 269 -39.40 -10.53 3.52
N MET A 270 -40.44 -10.32 2.71
CA MET A 270 -41.66 -9.59 3.13
C MET A 270 -42.79 -10.51 3.62
N VAL A 271 -42.51 -11.77 3.96
CA VAL A 271 -43.49 -12.64 4.63
C VAL A 271 -42.88 -13.11 5.94
N ARG A 272 -43.10 -12.31 6.98
CA ARG A 272 -43.30 -12.71 8.39
C ARG A 272 -43.43 -11.42 9.23
N SER A 273 -44.62 -10.83 9.16
CA SER A 273 -45.26 -10.17 10.30
C SER A 273 -45.73 -11.22 11.29
#